data_AF-A0A9D2D231-F1
#
_entry.id   AF-A0A9D2D231-F1
#
_cell.length_a   1.000
_cell.length_b   1.000
_cell.length_c   1.000
_cell.angle_alpha   90.00
_cell.angle_beta   90.00
_cell.angle_gamma   90.00
#
_symmetry.space_group_name_H-M   'P 1'
#
loop_
_entity.id
_entity.type
_entity.pdbx_description
1 polymer ?
#
loop_
_entity_poly.entity_id
_entity_poly.type
_entity_poly.pdbx_seq_one_letter_code
_entity_poly.pdbx_strand_id
1 'polypeptide(L)'
;MRWKNYSYDLTQNGAVITGYFSDGAETSICIPSYLEGHPVTEIGKEAFSEEGALLEQIEVPATVKKIGNGAFKMCMCLTELILHNGLEEIEVDALCLTPIDHLYLPDSLRRIACPWDLGGIHFEISENNPHFFSDGIGLYGCGGQKSSDEKELLVVSQTESPAEYHVLSDTGVIGE
;
A
#
# COMPACT_ATOMS: atom_id res chain seq x y z
N MET A 1 -7.19 -3.55 23.93
CA MET A 1 -6.05 -3.43 24.90
C MET A 1 -5.20 -2.22 24.51
N ARG A 2 -4.31 -1.71 25.38
CA ARG A 2 -3.42 -0.58 25.06
C ARG A 2 -2.00 -0.87 25.54
N TRP A 3 -1.02 -0.64 24.68
CA TRP A 3 0.40 -0.78 24.97
C TRP A 3 1.17 0.37 24.31
N LYS A 4 1.82 1.20 25.13
CA LYS A 4 2.45 2.46 24.69
C LYS A 4 1.51 3.27 23.78
N ASN A 5 1.93 3.51 22.55
CA ASN A 5 1.28 4.31 21.53
C ASN A 5 0.29 3.49 20.68
N TYR A 6 0.00 2.23 21.04
CA TYR A 6 -0.87 1.35 20.26
C TYR A 6 -2.07 0.88 21.06
N SER A 7 -3.25 0.90 20.46
CA SER A 7 -4.37 0.05 20.86
C SER A 7 -4.43 -1.18 19.95
N TYR A 8 -4.77 -2.31 20.54
CA TYR A 8 -4.81 -3.58 19.82
C TYR A 8 -5.81 -4.55 20.44
N ASP A 9 -6.31 -5.48 19.63
CA ASP A 9 -7.14 -6.59 20.07
C ASP A 9 -6.43 -7.93 19.84
N LEU A 10 -6.68 -8.90 20.72
CA LEU A 10 -6.13 -10.24 20.59
C LEU A 10 -7.10 -11.14 19.85
N THR A 11 -6.60 -11.83 18.84
CA THR A 11 -7.33 -12.86 18.09
C THR A 11 -6.64 -14.20 18.26
N GLN A 12 -7.26 -15.27 17.73
CA GLN A 12 -6.64 -16.59 17.65
C GLN A 12 -5.34 -16.61 16.83
N ASN A 13 -5.12 -15.62 15.96
CA ASN A 13 -3.98 -15.54 15.04
C ASN A 13 -2.89 -14.57 15.51
N GLY A 14 -3.09 -13.83 16.60
CA GLY A 14 -2.16 -12.80 17.06
C GLY A 14 -2.85 -11.48 17.42
N ALA A 15 -2.04 -10.44 17.64
CA ALA A 15 -2.49 -9.09 17.93
C ALA A 15 -2.84 -8.33 16.63
N VAL A 16 -3.98 -7.67 16.65
CA VAL A 16 -4.46 -6.76 15.60
C VAL A 16 -4.36 -5.34 16.13
N ILE A 17 -3.55 -4.49 15.51
CA ILE A 17 -3.48 -3.07 15.90
C ILE A 17 -4.76 -2.39 15.46
N THR A 18 -5.48 -1.78 16.39
CA THR A 18 -6.75 -1.08 16.12
C THR A 18 -6.62 0.43 16.20
N GLY A 19 -5.47 0.94 16.67
CA GLY A 19 -5.22 2.37 16.74
C GLY A 19 -3.77 2.68 17.08
N TYR A 20 -3.29 3.82 16.60
CA TYR A 20 -2.02 4.44 16.96
C TYR A 20 -2.26 5.83 17.55
N PHE A 21 -1.47 6.20 18.55
CA PHE A 21 -1.55 7.47 19.26
C PHE A 21 -0.16 8.11 19.28
N SER A 22 0.00 9.21 18.55
CA SER A 22 1.23 9.99 18.58
C SER A 22 1.22 10.97 19.76
N ASP A 23 2.40 11.27 20.31
CA ASP A 23 2.62 12.44 21.16
C ASP A 23 3.23 13.62 20.37
N GLY A 24 3.40 13.46 19.06
CA GLY A 24 3.99 14.43 18.14
C GLY A 24 5.52 14.50 18.19
N ALA A 25 6.19 13.62 18.93
CA ALA A 25 7.66 13.62 19.04
C ALA A 25 8.35 12.83 17.93
N GLU A 26 7.70 11.78 17.42
CA GLU A 26 8.25 10.86 16.41
C GLU A 26 7.50 11.01 15.08
N THR A 27 8.25 11.18 13.99
CA THR A 27 7.74 11.19 12.62
C THR A 27 8.10 9.92 11.85
N SER A 28 8.99 9.09 12.39
CA SER A 28 9.34 7.78 11.85
C SER A 28 9.14 6.72 12.92
N ILE A 29 8.40 5.66 12.59
CA ILE A 29 8.10 4.58 13.53
C ILE A 29 8.32 3.19 12.92
N CYS A 30 8.74 2.26 13.77
CA CYS A 30 8.74 0.83 13.46
C CYS A 30 7.62 0.16 14.24
N ILE A 31 6.66 -0.45 13.54
CA ILE A 31 5.58 -1.20 14.19
C ILE A 31 6.20 -2.40 14.92
N PRO A 32 5.89 -2.62 16.21
CA PRO A 32 6.47 -3.73 16.97
C PRO A 32 6.00 -5.07 16.40
N SER A 33 6.91 -6.03 16.26
CA SER A 33 6.55 -7.38 15.81
C SER A 33 5.75 -8.17 16.86
N TYR A 34 5.81 -7.75 18.13
CA TYR A 34 5.08 -8.37 19.24
C TYR A 34 4.49 -7.32 20.18
N LEU A 35 3.25 -7.52 20.61
CA LEU A 35 2.57 -6.75 21.65
C LEU A 35 2.28 -7.69 22.83
N GLU A 36 2.95 -7.42 23.96
CA GLU A 36 2.80 -8.20 25.20
C GLU A 36 2.99 -9.72 24.99
N GLY A 37 3.92 -10.11 24.11
CA GLY A 37 4.23 -11.50 23.80
C GLY A 37 3.39 -12.12 22.68
N HIS A 38 2.41 -11.40 22.14
CA HIS A 38 1.60 -11.83 21.00
C HIS A 38 2.14 -11.25 19.70
N PRO A 39 2.35 -12.05 18.64
CA PRO A 39 2.83 -11.54 17.36
C PRO A 39 1.80 -10.58 16.77
N VAL A 40 2.26 -9.45 16.24
CA VAL A 40 1.39 -8.52 15.49
C VAL A 40 1.21 -9.06 14.09
N THR A 41 -0.04 -9.42 13.77
CA THR A 41 -0.39 -10.08 12.50
C THR A 41 -1.26 -9.24 11.60
N GLU A 42 -1.87 -8.17 12.10
CA GLU A 42 -2.71 -7.29 11.29
C GLU A 42 -2.64 -5.84 11.78
N ILE A 43 -2.64 -4.93 10.82
CA ILE A 43 -2.97 -3.52 11.04
C ILE A 43 -4.43 -3.36 10.68
N GLY A 44 -5.26 -3.11 11.67
CA GLY A 44 -6.71 -3.07 11.55
C GLY A 44 -7.21 -1.86 10.76
N LYS A 45 -8.53 -1.84 10.57
CA LYS A 45 -9.23 -0.76 9.87
C LYS A 45 -8.89 0.60 10.48
N GLU A 46 -8.47 1.55 9.64
CA GLU A 46 -8.23 2.96 10.02
C GLU A 46 -7.27 3.16 11.20
N ALA A 47 -6.43 2.16 11.52
CA ALA A 47 -5.62 2.15 12.73
C ALA A 47 -4.64 3.34 12.86
N PHE A 48 -4.17 3.90 11.74
CA PHE A 48 -3.30 5.07 11.69
C PHE A 48 -3.98 6.30 11.09
N SER A 49 -5.29 6.26 10.81
CA SER A 49 -5.92 7.31 9.98
C SER A 49 -5.98 8.70 10.63
N GLU A 50 -6.12 8.76 11.95
CA GLU A 50 -6.21 10.03 12.68
C GLU A 50 -4.80 10.62 12.95
N GLU A 51 -3.95 9.85 13.62
CA GLU A 51 -2.66 10.33 14.14
C GLU A 51 -1.48 10.08 13.18
N GLY A 52 -1.69 9.26 12.13
CA GLY A 52 -0.68 9.01 11.11
C GLY A 52 -0.46 10.19 10.16
N ALA A 53 -1.26 11.24 10.25
CA ALA A 53 -1.08 12.48 9.48
C ALA A 53 0.29 13.14 9.70
N LEU A 54 0.93 12.91 10.85
CA LEU A 54 2.24 13.47 11.20
C LEU A 54 3.43 12.51 10.93
N LEU A 55 3.14 11.26 10.56
CA LEU A 55 4.18 10.27 10.30
C LEU A 55 4.69 10.43 8.87
N GLU A 56 6.00 10.54 8.72
CA GLU A 56 6.73 10.59 7.45
C GLU A 56 7.13 9.20 7.00
N GLN A 57 7.45 8.30 7.94
CA GLN A 57 7.90 6.95 7.65
C GLN A 57 7.26 5.92 8.59
N ILE A 58 6.82 4.80 8.03
CA ILE A 58 6.32 3.66 8.80
C ILE A 58 6.98 2.37 8.30
N GLU A 59 7.58 1.61 9.22
CA GLU A 59 8.08 0.27 8.94
C GLU A 59 7.10 -0.80 9.46
N VAL A 60 6.62 -1.64 8.54
CA VAL A 60 5.69 -2.75 8.81
C VAL A 60 6.47 -4.06 8.92
N PRO A 61 6.53 -4.70 10.10
CA PRO A 61 7.37 -5.88 10.32
C PRO A 61 6.86 -7.12 9.58
N ALA A 62 7.75 -8.08 9.34
CA ALA A 62 7.47 -9.36 8.68
C ALA A 62 6.38 -10.23 9.35
N THR A 63 6.04 -9.96 10.62
CA THR A 63 4.96 -10.68 11.32
C THR A 63 3.57 -10.27 10.83
N VAL A 64 3.43 -9.05 10.29
CA VAL A 64 2.16 -8.53 9.79
C VAL A 64 1.81 -9.23 8.49
N LYS A 65 0.63 -9.83 8.46
CA LYS A 65 0.06 -10.53 7.30
C LYS A 65 -0.89 -9.67 6.50
N LYS A 66 -1.53 -8.70 7.15
CA LYS A 66 -2.60 -7.92 6.55
C LYS A 66 -2.56 -6.45 6.97
N ILE A 67 -2.75 -5.58 5.98
CA ILE A 67 -3.06 -4.17 6.17
C ILE A 67 -4.54 -3.97 5.83
N GLY A 68 -5.31 -3.56 6.83
CA GLY A 68 -6.77 -3.44 6.78
C GLY A 68 -7.28 -2.21 6.05
N ASN A 69 -8.60 -2.15 5.88
CA ASN A 69 -9.28 -1.08 5.15
C ASN A 69 -8.90 0.29 5.71
N GLY A 70 -8.41 1.20 4.86
CA GLY A 70 -8.05 2.55 5.29
C GLY A 70 -6.98 2.63 6.37
N ALA A 71 -6.18 1.58 6.59
CA ALA A 71 -5.23 1.50 7.72
C ALA A 71 -4.34 2.75 7.86
N PHE A 72 -3.87 3.32 6.75
CA PHE A 72 -3.07 4.55 6.69
C PHE A 72 -3.79 5.67 5.92
N LYS A 73 -5.12 5.65 5.87
CA LYS A 73 -5.91 6.67 5.19
C LYS A 73 -5.63 8.05 5.78
N MET A 74 -5.44 9.07 4.95
CA MET A 74 -5.12 10.44 5.39
C MET A 74 -3.81 10.58 6.17
N CYS A 75 -2.85 9.66 6.03
CA CYS A 75 -1.48 9.89 6.50
C CYS A 75 -0.77 10.90 5.57
N MET A 76 -1.08 12.19 5.73
CA MET A 76 -0.76 13.26 4.77
C MET A 76 0.73 13.61 4.68
N CYS A 77 1.55 13.16 5.64
CA CYS A 77 3.01 13.33 5.61
C CYS A 77 3.75 12.04 5.23
N LEU A 78 3.05 10.90 5.10
CA LEU A 78 3.68 9.59 4.92
C LEU A 78 4.26 9.45 3.52
N THR A 79 5.57 9.62 3.40
CA THR A 79 6.31 9.51 2.14
C THR A 79 6.95 8.14 1.96
N GLU A 80 7.22 7.42 3.06
CA GLU A 80 7.89 6.12 3.00
C GLU A 80 7.15 5.06 3.83
N LEU A 81 6.75 3.97 3.17
CA LEU A 81 6.16 2.80 3.82
C LEU A 81 7.00 1.57 3.51
N ILE A 82 7.73 1.08 4.52
CA ILE A 82 8.62 -0.07 4.37
C ILE A 82 7.81 -1.34 4.67
N LEU A 83 7.69 -2.22 3.67
CA LEU A 83 6.94 -3.47 3.76
C LEU A 83 7.90 -4.67 3.73
N HIS A 84 7.92 -5.45 4.81
CA HIS A 84 8.77 -6.64 4.90
C HIS A 84 8.12 -7.90 4.32
N ASN A 85 8.97 -8.84 3.91
CA ASN A 85 8.56 -10.20 3.51
C ASN A 85 7.81 -10.88 4.67
N GLY A 86 6.54 -11.20 4.42
CA GLY A 86 5.60 -11.67 5.42
C GLY A 86 4.19 -11.11 5.20
N LEU A 87 4.10 -9.88 4.68
CA LEU A 87 2.84 -9.23 4.30
C LEU A 87 2.20 -9.93 3.10
N GLU A 88 0.92 -10.26 3.21
CA GLU A 88 0.20 -11.00 2.18
C GLU A 88 -0.90 -10.16 1.51
N GLU A 89 -1.54 -9.26 2.26
CA GLU A 89 -2.75 -8.57 1.79
C GLU A 89 -2.77 -7.09 2.20
N ILE A 90 -3.09 -6.21 1.25
CA ILE A 90 -3.42 -4.80 1.45
C ILE A 90 -4.87 -4.60 1.02
N GLU A 91 -5.69 -4.03 1.91
CA GLU A 91 -7.13 -3.83 1.67
C GLU A 91 -7.47 -2.45 1.09
N VAL A 92 -8.77 -2.22 0.85
CA VAL A 92 -9.30 -1.03 0.18
C VAL A 92 -8.94 0.23 0.95
N ASP A 93 -8.64 1.31 0.22
CA ASP A 93 -8.30 2.63 0.77
C ASP A 93 -7.10 2.65 1.73
N ALA A 94 -6.31 1.57 1.85
CA ALA A 94 -5.26 1.47 2.87
C ALA A 94 -4.26 2.64 2.81
N LEU A 95 -3.99 3.16 1.61
CA LEU A 95 -3.11 4.30 1.33
C LEU A 95 -3.88 5.48 0.69
N CYS A 96 -5.18 5.59 0.93
CA CYS A 96 -5.99 6.67 0.37
C CYS A 96 -5.58 8.02 1.00
N LEU A 97 -5.38 9.05 0.17
CA LEU A 97 -4.94 10.38 0.60
C LEU A 97 -3.59 10.37 1.36
N THR A 98 -2.65 9.51 0.93
CA THR A 98 -1.24 9.56 1.36
C THR A 98 -0.36 10.10 0.21
N PRO A 99 0.75 10.81 0.50
CA PRO A 99 1.64 11.34 -0.52
C PRO A 99 2.71 10.33 -1.00
N ILE A 100 2.56 9.04 -0.68
CA ILE A 100 3.49 8.00 -1.12
C ILE A 100 3.53 7.98 -2.65
N ASP A 101 4.73 8.09 -3.21
CA ASP A 101 5.01 8.04 -4.64
C ASP A 101 5.80 6.79 -5.04
N HIS A 102 6.43 6.10 -4.09
CA HIS A 102 7.15 4.85 -4.29
C HIS A 102 6.69 3.77 -3.32
N LEU A 103 6.38 2.57 -3.82
CA LEU A 103 6.02 1.43 -2.98
C LEU A 103 6.72 0.15 -3.43
N TYR A 104 7.47 -0.47 -2.52
CA TYR A 104 8.06 -1.78 -2.72
C TYR A 104 7.06 -2.90 -2.38
N LEU A 105 6.90 -3.86 -3.29
CA LEU A 105 6.03 -5.01 -3.12
C LEU A 105 6.85 -6.29 -2.80
N PRO A 106 6.76 -6.82 -1.57
CA PRO A 106 7.52 -8.01 -1.15
C PRO A 106 6.99 -9.30 -1.80
N ASP A 107 7.80 -10.36 -1.83
CA ASP A 107 7.52 -11.67 -2.46
C ASP A 107 6.19 -12.27 -2.01
N SER A 108 5.87 -12.10 -0.72
CA SER A 108 4.70 -12.67 -0.06
C SER A 108 3.40 -11.94 -0.39
N LEU A 109 3.47 -10.72 -0.93
CA LEU A 109 2.29 -9.93 -1.20
C LEU A 109 1.54 -10.55 -2.38
N ARG A 110 0.32 -10.99 -2.12
CA ARG A 110 -0.53 -11.71 -3.09
C ARG A 110 -1.81 -10.96 -3.45
N ARG A 111 -2.18 -9.93 -2.69
CA ARG A 111 -3.41 -9.16 -2.94
C ARG A 111 -3.26 -7.71 -2.54
N ILE A 112 -3.65 -6.81 -3.46
CA ILE A 112 -3.91 -5.40 -3.22
C ILE A 112 -5.35 -5.17 -3.64
N ALA A 113 -6.21 -4.76 -2.71
CA ALA A 113 -7.58 -4.42 -3.03
C ALA A 113 -7.66 -2.99 -3.58
N CYS A 114 -8.48 -2.79 -4.61
CA CYS A 114 -8.66 -1.49 -5.28
C CYS A 114 -7.33 -0.83 -5.71
N PRO A 115 -6.50 -1.52 -6.51
CA PRO A 115 -5.19 -1.00 -6.94
C PRO A 115 -5.29 0.32 -7.72
N TRP A 116 -6.46 0.66 -8.27
CA TRP A 116 -6.71 1.95 -8.93
C TRP A 116 -6.60 3.16 -7.99
N ASP A 117 -6.78 2.98 -6.67
CA ASP A 117 -6.59 4.06 -5.68
C ASP A 117 -5.10 4.41 -5.48
N LEU A 118 -4.20 3.55 -5.97
CA LEU A 118 -2.75 3.75 -5.97
C LEU A 118 -2.26 4.36 -7.30
N GLY A 119 -3.16 4.95 -8.10
CA GLY A 119 -2.81 5.60 -9.36
C GLY A 119 -1.78 6.71 -9.15
N GLY A 120 -0.64 6.62 -9.85
CA GLY A 120 0.46 7.57 -9.72
C GLY A 120 1.61 7.11 -8.82
N ILE A 121 1.47 5.99 -8.11
CA ILE A 121 2.56 5.39 -7.34
C ILE A 121 3.46 4.56 -8.27
N HIS A 122 4.76 4.74 -8.15
CA HIS A 122 5.77 3.89 -8.76
C HIS A 122 5.94 2.61 -7.93
N PHE A 123 5.76 1.46 -8.58
CA PHE A 123 5.91 0.16 -7.93
C PHE A 123 7.26 -0.46 -8.26
N GLU A 124 8.05 -0.71 -7.22
CA GLU A 124 9.18 -1.63 -7.28
C GLU A 124 8.71 -2.98 -6.76
N ILE A 125 8.97 -4.06 -7.50
CA ILE A 125 8.49 -5.39 -7.14
C ILE A 125 9.68 -6.29 -6.97
N SER A 126 9.65 -7.11 -5.91
CA SER A 126 10.64 -8.16 -5.73
C SER A 126 10.73 -9.06 -6.98
N GLU A 127 11.96 -9.38 -7.39
CA GLU A 127 12.23 -10.31 -8.49
C GLU A 127 11.57 -11.68 -8.32
N ASN A 128 11.28 -12.07 -7.08
CA ASN A 128 10.67 -13.35 -6.73
C ASN A 128 9.17 -13.28 -6.44
N ASN A 129 8.52 -12.11 -6.58
CA ASN A 129 7.08 -12.01 -6.36
C ASN A 129 6.33 -12.75 -7.49
N PRO A 130 5.58 -13.83 -7.19
CA PRO A 130 4.91 -14.62 -8.22
C PRO A 130 3.52 -14.07 -8.61
N HIS A 131 3.07 -13.01 -7.93
CA HIS A 131 1.71 -12.48 -8.01
C HIS A 131 1.62 -11.14 -8.73
N PHE A 132 2.68 -10.34 -8.70
CA PHE A 132 2.71 -9.01 -9.29
C PHE A 132 3.90 -8.83 -10.23
N PHE A 133 3.69 -8.01 -11.25
CA PHE A 133 4.71 -7.60 -12.20
C PHE A 133 4.52 -6.13 -12.55
N SER A 134 5.61 -5.40 -12.78
CA SER A 134 5.60 -4.00 -13.22
C SER A 134 6.53 -3.88 -14.41
N ASP A 135 6.08 -3.19 -15.45
CA ASP A 135 6.91 -2.81 -16.59
C ASP A 135 7.40 -1.36 -16.50
N GLY A 136 7.20 -0.71 -15.35
CA GLY A 136 7.47 0.71 -15.12
C GLY A 136 6.34 1.64 -15.58
N ILE A 137 5.34 1.14 -16.31
CA ILE A 137 4.16 1.90 -16.76
C ILE A 137 2.93 1.46 -16.00
N GLY A 138 2.75 0.16 -15.77
CA GLY A 138 1.61 -0.39 -15.06
C GLY A 138 2.00 -1.45 -14.05
N LEU A 139 1.13 -1.64 -13.06
CA LEU A 139 1.14 -2.80 -12.18
C LEU A 139 0.21 -3.85 -12.76
N TYR A 140 0.70 -5.08 -12.82
CA TYR A 140 -0.01 -6.22 -13.36
C TYR A 140 -0.17 -7.31 -12.31
N GLY A 141 -1.34 -7.93 -12.25
CA GLY A 141 -1.60 -9.15 -11.51
C GLY A 141 -1.29 -10.37 -12.37
N CYS A 142 -0.54 -11.32 -11.82
CA CYS A 142 -0.31 -12.64 -12.39
C CYS A 142 -1.35 -13.59 -11.77
N GLY A 143 -2.52 -13.70 -12.40
CA GLY A 143 -3.68 -14.39 -11.84
C GLY A 143 -3.45 -15.89 -11.61
N GLY A 144 -3.94 -16.39 -10.47
CA GLY A 144 -4.12 -17.82 -10.25
C GLY A 144 -5.35 -18.33 -11.01
N GLN A 145 -5.14 -19.28 -11.93
CA GLN A 145 -6.16 -19.96 -12.75
C GLN A 145 -6.68 -19.22 -14.00
N LYS A 146 -5.79 -18.79 -14.87
CA LYS A 146 -5.91 -18.85 -16.35
C LYS A 146 -4.48 -18.84 -16.89
N SER A 147 -4.27 -19.53 -18.02
CA SER A 147 -3.01 -19.66 -18.78
C SER A 147 -1.80 -18.88 -18.26
N SER A 148 -0.65 -19.56 -18.08
CA SER A 148 0.61 -19.07 -17.49
C SER A 148 1.21 -17.77 -18.05
N ASP A 149 0.59 -17.17 -19.08
CA ASP A 149 1.06 -15.99 -19.79
C ASP A 149 0.11 -14.79 -19.69
N GLU A 150 -1.08 -14.92 -19.07
CA GLU A 150 -2.04 -13.81 -18.96
C GLU A 150 -1.76 -12.93 -17.72
N LYS A 151 -1.29 -11.71 -17.98
CA LYS A 151 -1.11 -10.64 -16.99
C LYS A 151 -2.30 -9.69 -17.05
N GLU A 152 -2.94 -9.43 -15.93
CA GLU A 152 -4.05 -8.47 -15.82
C GLU A 152 -3.52 -7.10 -15.42
N LEU A 153 -3.76 -6.06 -16.21
CA LEU A 153 -3.40 -4.69 -15.83
C LEU A 153 -4.30 -4.23 -14.67
N LEU A 154 -3.69 -3.89 -13.54
CA LEU A 154 -4.38 -3.48 -12.32
C LEU A 154 -4.44 -1.96 -12.17
N VAL A 155 -3.33 -1.27 -12.44
CA VAL A 155 -3.23 0.20 -12.39
C VAL A 155 -2.13 0.68 -13.32
N VAL A 156 -2.30 1.87 -13.88
CA VAL A 156 -1.28 2.58 -14.67
C VAL A 156 -0.63 3.61 -13.76
N SER A 157 0.70 3.54 -13.61
CA SER A 157 1.51 4.59 -13.01
C SER A 157 1.42 5.83 -13.91
N GLN A 158 0.90 6.94 -13.39
CA GLN A 158 0.87 8.18 -14.13
C GLN A 158 2.22 8.90 -14.01
N THR A 159 3.18 8.61 -14.88
CA THR A 159 4.32 9.50 -15.17
C THR A 159 4.74 9.27 -16.64
N GLU A 160 4.96 10.23 -17.55
CA GLU A 160 5.09 11.69 -17.53
C GLU A 160 4.31 12.26 -18.73
N SER A 161 3.56 13.35 -18.53
CA SER A 161 2.83 14.14 -19.56
C SER A 161 1.84 13.38 -20.46
N PRO A 162 0.66 13.96 -20.80
CA PRO A 162 -0.01 13.51 -22.01
C PRO A 162 1.00 13.64 -23.15
N ALA A 163 1.19 12.59 -23.95
CA ALA A 163 2.02 12.69 -25.15
C ALA A 163 1.67 14.01 -25.86
N GLU A 164 2.66 14.84 -26.22
CA GLU A 164 2.37 16.02 -27.02
C GLU A 164 1.83 15.56 -28.37
N TYR A 165 0.50 15.55 -28.50
CA TYR A 165 -0.15 15.23 -29.76
C TYR A 165 -0.11 16.49 -30.64
N HIS A 166 0.71 16.48 -31.68
CA HIS A 166 0.59 17.45 -32.76
C HIS A 166 -0.62 17.08 -33.62
N VAL A 167 -1.68 17.88 -33.55
CA VAL A 167 -2.76 17.83 -34.54
C VAL A 167 -2.16 18.23 -35.88
N LEU A 168 -2.13 17.30 -36.84
CA LEU A 168 -1.62 17.59 -38.18
C LEU A 168 -2.50 18.66 -38.82
N SER A 169 -1.86 19.54 -39.61
CA SER A 169 -2.50 20.71 -40.23
C SER A 169 -3.68 20.39 -41.16
N ASP A 170 -3.87 19.11 -41.51
CA ASP A 170 -4.92 18.56 -42.36
C ASP A 170 -6.04 17.86 -41.58
N THR A 171 -6.04 17.92 -40.25
CA THR A 171 -7.10 17.33 -39.42
C THR A 171 -8.37 18.18 -39.49
N GLY A 172 -9.43 17.63 -40.10
CA GLY A 172 -10.75 18.28 -40.12
C GLY A 172 -11.49 18.13 -38.78
N VAL A 173 -11.90 19.26 -38.19
CA VAL A 173 -12.79 19.27 -37.01
C VAL A 173 -14.22 19.01 -37.48
N ILE A 174 -14.88 18.01 -36.90
CA ILE A 174 -16.28 17.67 -37.25
C ILE A 174 -17.21 18.35 -36.23
N GLY A 175 -17.97 19.35 -36.68
CA GLY A 175 -19.05 19.99 -35.91
C GLY A 175 -18.81 21.47 -35.61
N GLU A 176 -19.12 22.33 -36.59
CA GLU A 176 -19.58 23.71 -36.34
C GLU A 176 -21.11 23.77 -36.56
#